data_AF-A0A946QMT7-F1
#
_entry.id   AF-A0A946QMT7-F1
#
_cell.length_a   1.000
_cell.length_b   1.000
_cell.length_c   1.000
_cell.angle_alpha   90.00
_cell.angle_beta   90.00
_cell.angle_gamma   90.00
#
_symmetry.space_group_name_H-M   'P 1'
#
loop_
_entity.id
_entity.type
_entity.pdbx_description
1 polymer ?
#
loop_
_entity_poly.entity_id
_entity_poly.type
_entity_poly.pdbx_seq_one_letter_code
_entity_poly.pdbx_strand_id
1 'polypeptide(L)' 'MVNDIIAYENGEMNEEEVIILFQELVDTGMVWVLQGHYGRTAQALLDAGEIS' A
#
# COMPACT_ATOMS: atom_id res chain seq x y z
N MET A 1 5.74 7.10 5.93
CA MET A 1 4.59 7.32 5.03
C MET A 1 4.90 8.14 3.77
N VAL A 2 5.18 9.45 3.79
CA VAL A 2 5.34 10.22 2.50
C VAL A 2 6.53 9.74 1.65
N ASN A 3 7.69 9.48 2.27
CA ASN A 3 8.86 8.97 1.54
C ASN A 3 8.60 7.57 0.97
N ASP A 4 7.85 6.74 1.71
CA ASP A 4 7.54 5.37 1.31
C ASP A 4 6.56 5.34 0.13
N ILE A 5 5.61 6.27 0.11
CA ILE A 5 4.73 6.51 -1.05
C ILE A 5 5.56 6.88 -2.29
N ILE A 6 6.54 7.78 -2.14
CA ILE A 6 7.43 8.18 -3.25
C ILE A 6 8.27 6.99 -3.73
N ALA A 7 8.85 6.22 -2.82
CA ALA A 7 9.63 5.02 -3.16
C ALA A 7 8.78 3.97 -3.89
N TYR A 8 7.54 3.75 -3.45
CA TYR A 8 6.59 2.88 -4.13
C TYR A 8 6.25 3.36 -5.54
N GLU A 9 5.95 4.65 -5.73
CA GLU A 9 5.65 5.22 -7.05
C GLU A 9 6.84 5.17 -8.01
N ASN A 10 8.06 5.26 -7.48
CA ASN A 10 9.29 5.12 -8.25
C ASN A 10 9.69 3.66 -8.55
N GLY A 11 8.99 2.68 -7.96
CA GLY A 11 9.32 1.26 -8.10
C GLY A 11 10.62 0.86 -7.38
N GLU A 12 10.97 1.57 -6.31
CA GLU A 12 12.19 1.37 -5.53
C GLU A 12 11.99 0.38 -4.37
N MET A 13 10.75 -0.03 -4.11
CA MET A 13 10.40 -0.96 -3.04
C MET A 13 10.42 -2.41 -3.51
N ASN A 14 10.89 -3.29 -2.63
CA ASN A 14 10.68 -4.73 -2.75
C ASN A 14 9.28 -5.14 -2.24
N GLU A 15 8.93 -6.41 -2.42
CA GLU A 15 7.61 -6.95 -2.07
C GLU A 15 7.26 -6.80 -0.57
N GLU A 16 8.22 -7.03 0.33
CA GLU A 16 8.02 -6.91 1.77
C GLU A 16 7.77 -5.43 2.17
N GLU A 17 8.53 -4.50 1.58
CA GLU A 17 8.35 -3.07 1.78
C GLU A 17 6.98 -2.58 1.27
N VAL A 18 6.51 -3.14 0.15
CA VAL A 18 5.16 -2.87 -0.37
C VAL A 18 4.11 -3.36 0.64
N ILE A 19 4.21 -4.58 1.14
CA ILE A 19 3.25 -5.12 2.11
C ILE A 19 3.18 -4.23 3.37
N ILE A 20 4.34 -3.84 3.92
CA ILE A 20 4.41 -2.96 5.09
C ILE A 20 3.74 -1.61 4.81
N LEU A 21 4.07 -0.97 3.69
CA LEU A 21 3.45 0.29 3.30
C LEU A 21 1.93 0.15 3.20
N PHE A 22 1.44 -0.89 2.53
CA PHE A 22 0.01 -1.07 2.33
C PHE A 22 -0.74 -1.42 3.62
N GLN A 23 -0.13 -2.14 4.57
CA GLN A 23 -0.70 -2.32 5.90
C GLN A 23 -0.87 -0.97 6.61
N GLU A 24 0.16 -0.12 6.65
CA GLU A 24 0.07 1.21 7.27
C GLU A 24 -1.00 2.10 6.61
N LEU A 25 -1.09 2.05 5.28
CA LEU A 25 -2.09 2.82 4.54
C LEU A 25 -3.51 2.32 4.79
N VAL A 26 -3.72 1.02 5.00
CA VAL A 26 -5.02 0.44 5.39
C VAL A 26 -5.38 0.83 6.82
N ASP A 27 -4.44 0.69 7.76
CA ASP A 27 -4.63 1.03 9.19
C ASP A 27 -5.04 2.49 9.39
N THR A 28 -4.50 3.39 8.57
CA THR A 28 -4.80 4.83 8.60
C THR A 28 -5.99 5.22 7.73
N GLY A 29 -6.52 4.31 6.92
CA GLY A 29 -7.57 4.57 5.94
C GLY A 29 -7.11 5.39 4.72
N MET A 30 -5.80 5.64 4.59
CA MET A 30 -5.22 6.45 3.52
C MET A 30 -5.42 5.85 2.12
N VAL A 31 -5.47 4.52 2.00
CA VAL A 31 -5.73 3.84 0.72
C VAL A 31 -7.06 4.25 0.06
N TRP A 32 -8.03 4.76 0.84
CA TRP A 32 -9.36 5.15 0.35
C TRP A 32 -9.45 6.63 -0.07
N VAL A 33 -8.45 7.43 0.25
CA VAL A 33 -8.38 8.86 -0.13
C VAL A 33 -7.31 9.12 -1.19
N LEU A 34 -6.32 8.24 -1.31
CA LEU A 34 -5.31 8.30 -2.37
C LEU A 34 -5.89 7.92 -3.74
N GLN A 35 -5.08 8.08 -4.79
CA GLN A 35 -5.48 7.72 -6.15
C GLN A 35 -5.97 6.27 -6.20
N GLY A 36 -7.00 6.00 -7.02
CA GLY A 36 -7.74 4.73 -6.96
C GLY A 36 -6.93 3.46 -7.23
N HIS A 37 -5.68 3.56 -7.69
CA HIS A 37 -4.79 2.41 -7.77
C HIS A 37 -4.41 1.87 -6.37
N TYR A 38 -4.20 2.73 -5.36
CA TYR A 38 -3.89 2.31 -3.99
C TYR A 38 -4.99 1.43 -3.42
N GLY A 39 -6.26 1.84 -3.55
CA GLY A 39 -7.38 1.03 -3.07
C GLY A 39 -7.50 -0.34 -3.76
N ARG A 40 -7.21 -0.43 -5.07
CA ARG A 40 -7.21 -1.72 -5.78
C ARG A 40 -6.05 -2.62 -5.37
N THR A 41 -4.87 -2.06 -5.18
CA THR A 41 -3.71 -2.81 -4.69
C THR A 41 -3.96 -3.31 -3.26
N ALA A 42 -4.45 -2.45 -2.38
CA ALA A 42 -4.83 -2.82 -1.01
C ALA A 42 -5.86 -3.95 -1.00
N GLN A 43 -6.91 -3.87 -1.83
CA GLN A 43 -7.90 -4.92 -1.94
C GLN A 43 -7.28 -6.25 -2.39
N ALA A 44 -6.38 -6.24 -3.38
CA ALA A 44 -5.71 -7.45 -3.82
C ALA A 44 -4.85 -8.08 -2.71
N LEU A 45 -4.18 -7.27 -1.89
CA LEU A 45 -3.38 -7.75 -0.76
C LEU A 45 -4.25 -8.29 0.39
N LEU A 46 -5.39 -7.64 0.67
CA LEU A 46 -6.39 -8.12 1.63
C LEU A 46 -6.98 -9.47 1.19
N ASP A 47 -7.34 -9.59 -0.09
CA ASP A 47 -7.88 -10.83 -0.67
C ASP A 47 -6.85 -11.98 -0.64
N ALA A 48 -5.57 -11.64 -0.76
CA ALA A 48 -4.45 -12.59 -0.64
C ALA A 48 -4.11 -12.95 0.82
N GLY A 49 -4.56 -12.15 1.80
CA GLY A 49 -4.24 -12.33 3.21
C GLY A 49 -2.84 -11.85 3.60
N GLU A 50 -2.21 -11.01 2.78
CA GLU A 50 -0.87 -10.43 3.04
C GLU A 50 -0.95 -9.24 4.02
N ILE A 51 -2.10 -8.57 4.09
CA ILE A 51 -2.43 -7.50 5.04
C ILE A 51 -3.83 -7.73 5.62
N SER A 52 -4.17 -7.04 6.71
CA SER A 52 -5.47 -7.18 7.40
C SER A 52 -6.10 -5.85 7.81
#